data_AF-A0A2H0D7X1-F1
#
_entry.id   AF-A0A2H0D7X1-F1
#
_cell.length_a   1.000
_cell.length_b   1.000
_cell.length_c   1.000
_cell.angle_alpha   90.00
_cell.angle_beta   90.00
_cell.angle_gamma   90.00
#
_symmetry.space_group_name_H-M   'P 1'
#
loop_
_entity.id
_entity.type
_entity.pdbx_description
1 polymer ?
#
loop_
_entity_poly.entity_id
_entity_poly.type
_entity_poly.pdbx_seq_one_letter_code
_entity_poly.pdbx_strand_id
1 'polypeptide(L)'
;MKKIILAMSACFSVSVMATGVDTLVADFQKADQDCNRVAKAFESHQPAANERQDRFDNSACYTWVVKTAMAEQPNNKNDILMAALSAAHERAESVTSGAIQGGMTPMMAVARANEILPNHRDEISRGAISAGVDPSVVTEATAAGIAKTIQ
;
A
#
# COMPACT_ATOMS: atom_id res chain seq x y z
N MET A 1 -14.23 -15.00 31.14
CA MET A 1 -13.87 -14.05 30.06
C MET A 1 -12.74 -14.67 29.24
N LYS A 2 -13.08 -15.33 28.12
CA LYS A 2 -12.08 -15.93 27.21
C LYS A 2 -11.45 -14.81 26.40
N LYS A 3 -10.16 -14.58 26.61
CA LYS A 3 -9.33 -13.65 25.83
C LYS A 3 -9.23 -14.22 24.41
N ILE A 4 -10.00 -13.67 23.49
CA ILE A 4 -9.80 -13.91 22.06
C ILE A 4 -8.61 -13.05 21.66
N ILE A 5 -7.40 -13.55 21.93
CA ILE A 5 -6.19 -13.08 21.24
C ILE A 5 -6.28 -13.73 19.86
N LEU A 6 -7.08 -13.12 18.99
CA LEU A 6 -7.16 -13.50 17.59
C LEU A 6 -5.79 -13.20 16.99
N ALA A 7 -5.06 -14.28 16.72
CA ALA A 7 -3.77 -14.29 16.08
C ALA A 7 -3.88 -13.60 14.70
N MET A 8 -3.73 -12.27 14.67
CA MET A 8 -3.53 -11.49 13.43
C MET A 8 -2.13 -11.69 12.82
N SER A 9 -1.35 -12.63 13.35
CA SER A 9 0.06 -12.83 12.98
C SER A 9 0.29 -13.94 11.95
N ALA A 10 -0.76 -14.57 11.40
CA ALA A 10 -0.60 -15.85 10.69
C ALA A 10 -1.06 -15.91 9.22
N CYS A 11 -1.51 -14.83 8.58
CA CYS A 11 -2.01 -14.91 7.19
C CYS A 11 -1.37 -13.97 6.17
N PHE A 12 -0.41 -13.12 6.55
CA PHE A 12 0.25 -12.23 5.60
C PHE A 12 1.75 -12.45 5.54
N SER A 13 2.17 -13.71 5.57
CA SER A 13 3.50 -14.08 5.10
C SER A 13 3.48 -13.94 3.58
N VAL A 14 3.63 -12.72 3.08
CA VAL A 14 4.05 -12.55 1.69
C VAL A 14 5.51 -13.00 1.69
N SER A 15 5.73 -14.31 1.59
CA SER A 15 7.06 -14.87 1.40
C SER A 15 7.49 -14.49 0.00
N VAL A 16 7.85 -13.24 -0.20
CA VAL A 16 8.30 -12.72 -1.48
C VAL A 16 9.73 -13.21 -1.71
N MET A 17 9.84 -14.49 -2.06
CA MET A 17 11.05 -15.10 -2.62
C MET A 17 11.13 -14.87 -4.15
N ALA A 18 10.30 -13.95 -4.67
CA ALA A 18 10.08 -13.76 -6.09
C ALA A 18 11.22 -12.95 -6.74
N THR A 19 11.89 -13.53 -7.73
CA THR A 19 12.95 -12.90 -8.52
C THR A 19 12.44 -12.15 -9.75
N GLY A 20 11.16 -11.79 -9.81
CA GLY A 20 10.58 -11.10 -10.97
C GLY A 20 9.30 -10.32 -10.67
N VAL A 21 9.13 -9.20 -11.38
CA VAL A 21 8.01 -8.25 -11.21
C VAL A 21 6.65 -8.92 -11.43
N ASP A 22 6.52 -9.82 -12.41
CA ASP A 22 5.23 -10.48 -12.70
C ASP A 22 4.73 -11.32 -11.52
N THR A 23 5.65 -12.00 -10.83
CA THR A 23 5.33 -12.74 -9.61
C THR A 23 4.92 -11.80 -8.48
N LEU A 24 5.61 -10.66 -8.32
CA LEU A 24 5.22 -9.63 -7.36
C LEU A 24 3.81 -9.09 -7.65
N VAL A 25 3.46 -8.87 -8.91
CA VAL A 25 2.12 -8.40 -9.30
C VAL A 25 1.05 -9.40 -8.86
N ALA A 26 1.25 -10.70 -9.11
CA ALA A 26 0.32 -11.74 -8.68
C ALA A 26 0.18 -11.81 -7.15
N ASP A 27 1.28 -11.67 -6.42
CA ASP A 27 1.28 -11.64 -4.95
C ASP A 27 0.49 -10.43 -4.41
N PHE A 28 0.68 -9.25 -5.01
CA PHE A 28 -0.04 -8.03 -4.63
C PHE A 28 -1.52 -8.06 -5.02
N GLN A 29 -1.88 -8.71 -6.13
CA GLN A 29 -3.29 -8.95 -6.51
C GLN A 29 -3.97 -9.87 -5.49
N LYS A 30 -3.28 -10.94 -5.08
CA LYS A 30 -3.79 -11.86 -4.05
C LYS A 30 -3.94 -11.15 -2.70
N ALA A 31 -2.97 -10.34 -2.30
CA ALA A 31 -3.04 -9.58 -1.06
C ALA A 31 -4.22 -8.58 -1.05
N ASP A 32 -4.51 -7.95 -2.21
CA ASP A 32 -5.66 -7.07 -2.35
C ASP A 32 -6.97 -7.85 -2.13
N GLN A 33 -7.10 -9.00 -2.80
CA GLN A 33 -8.25 -9.89 -2.63
C GLN A 33 -8.42 -10.36 -1.18
N ASP A 34 -7.33 -10.67 -0.48
CA ASP A 34 -7.37 -11.07 0.92
C ASP A 34 -7.78 -9.93 1.84
N CYS A 35 -7.23 -8.72 1.68
CA CYS A 35 -7.69 -7.54 2.43
C CYS A 35 -9.18 -7.26 2.18
N ASN A 36 -9.63 -7.33 0.93
CA ASN A 36 -11.04 -7.17 0.55
C ASN A 36 -11.94 -8.25 1.18
N ARG A 37 -11.50 -9.51 1.17
CA ARG A 37 -12.25 -10.64 1.72
C ARG A 37 -12.40 -10.52 3.24
N VAL A 38 -11.33 -10.13 3.94
CA VAL A 38 -11.38 -9.92 5.39
C VAL A 38 -12.31 -8.74 5.71
N ALA A 39 -12.21 -7.62 5.00
CA ALA A 39 -13.09 -6.48 5.19
C ALA A 39 -14.58 -6.88 5.07
N LYS A 40 -14.95 -7.59 4.00
CA LYS A 40 -16.33 -8.08 3.79
C LYS A 40 -16.79 -9.05 4.89
N ALA A 41 -15.90 -9.91 5.37
CA ALA A 41 -16.22 -10.82 6.48
C ALA A 41 -16.49 -10.04 7.78
N PHE A 42 -15.74 -8.97 8.05
CA PHE A 42 -16.02 -8.10 9.20
C PHE A 42 -17.35 -7.36 9.04
N GLU A 43 -17.68 -6.87 7.85
CA GLU A 43 -18.98 -6.22 7.57
C GLU A 43 -20.16 -7.17 7.76
N SER A 44 -20.04 -8.43 7.32
CA SER A 44 -21.13 -9.40 7.39
C SER A 44 -21.40 -9.96 8.80
N HIS A 45 -20.49 -9.76 9.75
CA HIS A 45 -20.59 -10.27 11.12
C HIS A 45 -20.77 -9.18 12.18
N GLN A 46 -20.87 -7.90 11.78
CA GLN A 46 -21.14 -6.82 12.73
C GLN A 46 -22.62 -6.74 13.10
N PRO A 47 -22.99 -6.94 14.38
CA PRO A 47 -24.35 -6.65 14.84
C PRO A 47 -24.61 -5.14 14.73
N ALA A 48 -25.87 -4.78 14.42
CA ALA A 48 -26.29 -3.41 14.21
C ALA A 48 -25.87 -2.49 15.39
N ALA A 49 -25.00 -1.53 15.05
CA ALA A 49 -24.68 -0.27 15.72
C ALA A 49 -25.01 -0.15 17.22
N ASN A 50 -23.97 -0.02 18.05
CA ASN A 50 -23.93 0.97 19.15
C ASN A 50 -22.57 1.09 19.86
N GLU A 51 -21.57 0.30 19.50
CA GLU A 51 -20.20 0.47 20.00
C GLU A 51 -19.25 0.70 18.83
N ARG A 52 -18.28 1.59 18.98
CA ARG A 52 -17.16 1.78 18.04
C ARG A 52 -16.30 0.51 18.02
N GLN A 53 -16.85 -0.60 17.51
CA GLN A 53 -16.11 -1.84 17.35
C GLN A 53 -15.17 -1.68 16.17
N ASP A 54 -13.92 -2.06 16.41
CA ASP A 54 -12.79 -2.01 15.49
C ASP A 54 -13.20 -2.50 14.10
N ARG A 55 -13.49 -1.56 13.20
CA ARG A 55 -13.73 -1.88 11.80
C ARG A 55 -12.39 -2.24 11.19
N PHE A 56 -12.34 -3.40 10.53
CA PHE A 56 -11.18 -3.76 9.73
C PHE A 56 -11.02 -2.74 8.60
N ASP A 57 -9.91 -2.02 8.61
CA ASP A 57 -9.59 -1.04 7.58
C ASP A 57 -8.82 -1.72 6.44
N ASN A 58 -9.50 -1.88 5.32
CA ASN A 58 -8.97 -2.47 4.10
C ASN A 58 -7.78 -1.67 3.52
N SER A 59 -7.83 -0.34 3.60
CA SER A 59 -6.76 0.53 3.14
C SER A 59 -5.53 0.43 4.05
N ALA A 60 -5.74 0.30 5.36
CA ALA A 60 -4.66 0.06 6.32
C ALA A 60 -4.03 -1.33 6.13
N CYS A 61 -4.84 -2.36 5.84
CA CYS A 61 -4.36 -3.70 5.49
C CYS A 61 -3.39 -3.65 4.31
N TYR A 62 -3.82 -3.03 3.21
CA TYR A 62 -2.98 -2.98 2.00
C TYR A 62 -1.73 -2.11 2.19
N THR A 63 -1.84 -1.02 2.96
CA THR A 63 -0.68 -0.19 3.37
C THR A 63 0.34 -1.02 4.13
N TRP A 64 -0.11 -1.86 5.07
CA TRP A 64 0.74 -2.74 5.85
C TRP A 64 1.43 -3.79 4.98
N VAL A 65 0.73 -4.39 4.02
CA VAL A 65 1.31 -5.38 3.08
C VAL A 65 2.46 -4.76 2.30
N VAL A 66 2.26 -3.58 1.70
CA VAL A 66 3.30 -2.89 0.92
C VAL A 66 4.48 -2.51 1.81
N LYS A 67 4.21 -1.94 3.00
CA LYS A 67 5.23 -1.58 3.97
C LYS A 67 6.11 -2.78 4.35
N THR A 68 5.50 -3.92 4.65
CA THR A 68 6.21 -5.14 5.03
C THR A 68 7.07 -5.65 3.89
N ALA A 69 6.54 -5.73 2.67
CA ALA A 69 7.30 -6.17 1.50
C ALA A 69 8.54 -5.29 1.26
N MET A 70 8.39 -3.97 1.39
CA MET A 70 9.50 -3.01 1.26
C MET A 70 10.58 -3.18 2.33
N ALA A 71 10.16 -3.50 3.56
CA ALA A 71 11.06 -3.72 4.69
C ALA A 71 11.82 -5.06 4.57
N GLU A 72 11.16 -6.10 4.09
CA GLU A 72 11.74 -7.44 3.91
C GLU A 72 12.69 -7.52 2.71
N GLN A 73 12.48 -6.69 1.68
CA GLN A 73 13.31 -6.66 0.48
C GLN A 73 13.80 -5.25 0.16
N PRO A 74 14.75 -4.72 0.94
CA PRO A 74 15.19 -3.34 0.82
C PRO A 74 15.86 -3.01 -0.52
N ASN A 75 16.35 -4.02 -1.24
CA ASN A 75 17.01 -3.86 -2.54
C ASN A 75 16.02 -3.86 -3.73
N ASN A 76 14.77 -4.29 -3.53
CA ASN A 76 13.78 -4.45 -4.60
C ASN A 76 12.64 -3.42 -4.52
N LYS A 77 12.82 -2.33 -3.76
CA LYS A 77 11.75 -1.37 -3.47
C LYS A 77 11.07 -0.78 -4.72
N ASN A 78 11.83 -0.55 -5.80
CA ASN A 78 11.25 -0.06 -7.06
C ASN A 78 10.33 -1.09 -7.73
N ASP A 79 10.74 -2.35 -7.76
CA ASP A 79 9.96 -3.44 -8.35
C ASP A 79 8.71 -3.73 -7.51
N ILE A 80 8.83 -3.65 -6.19
CA ILE A 80 7.71 -3.79 -5.26
C ILE A 80 6.70 -2.66 -5.46
N LEU A 81 7.17 -1.40 -5.59
CA LEU A 81 6.28 -0.26 -5.84
C LEU A 81 5.54 -0.43 -7.18
N MET A 82 6.28 -0.79 -8.23
CA MET A 82 5.72 -1.02 -9.55
C MET A 82 4.69 -2.15 -9.56
N ALA A 83 5.01 -3.27 -8.91
CA ALA A 83 4.11 -4.40 -8.82
C ALA A 83 2.84 -4.08 -8.03
N ALA A 84 2.97 -3.41 -6.88
CA ALA A 84 1.83 -3.03 -6.05
C ALA A 84 0.89 -2.05 -6.78
N LEU A 85 1.44 -1.02 -7.44
CA LEU A 85 0.65 -0.08 -8.24
C LEU A 85 0.01 -0.73 -9.48
N SER A 86 0.65 -1.73 -10.08
CA SER A 86 0.10 -2.46 -11.23
C SER A 86 -1.00 -3.44 -10.82
N ALA A 87 -0.87 -4.03 -9.63
CA ALA A 87 -1.84 -4.98 -9.08
C ALA A 87 -3.14 -4.32 -8.63
N ALA A 88 -3.05 -3.14 -8.01
CA ALA A 88 -4.19 -2.41 -7.45
C ALA A 88 -3.99 -0.89 -7.61
N HIS A 89 -4.17 -0.39 -8.84
CA HIS A 89 -3.94 1.03 -9.18
C HIS A 89 -4.90 1.96 -8.42
N GLU A 90 -6.11 1.49 -8.11
CA GLU A 90 -7.09 2.17 -7.26
C GLU A 90 -6.60 2.36 -5.81
N ARG A 91 -5.52 1.67 -5.41
CA ARG A 91 -4.89 1.79 -4.09
C ARG A 91 -3.64 2.64 -4.09
N ALA A 92 -3.46 3.51 -5.07
CA ALA A 92 -2.30 4.39 -5.17
C ALA A 92 -1.99 5.14 -3.85
N GLU A 93 -3.01 5.54 -3.10
CA GLU A 93 -2.87 6.15 -1.76
C GLU A 93 -2.21 5.19 -0.75
N SER A 94 -2.79 4.00 -0.54
CA SER A 94 -2.25 2.98 0.38
C SER A 94 -0.84 2.53 -0.03
N VAL A 95 -0.61 2.34 -1.33
CA VAL A 95 0.68 1.88 -1.85
C VAL A 95 1.76 2.93 -1.62
N THR A 96 1.47 4.21 -1.90
CA THR A 96 2.44 5.30 -1.68
C THR A 96 2.77 5.46 -0.20
N SER A 97 1.74 5.43 0.67
CA SER A 97 1.93 5.48 2.12
C SER A 97 2.78 4.30 2.62
N GLY A 98 2.46 3.09 2.17
CA GLY A 98 3.18 1.87 2.52
C GLY A 98 4.63 1.89 2.06
N ALA A 99 4.90 2.39 0.84
CA ALA A 99 6.25 2.52 0.31
C ALA A 99 7.14 3.43 1.17
N ILE A 100 6.60 4.59 1.57
CA ILE A 100 7.31 5.56 2.43
C ILE A 100 7.55 4.97 3.82
N GLN A 101 6.52 4.38 4.44
CA GLN A 101 6.65 3.73 5.74
C GLN A 101 7.56 2.49 5.72
N GLY A 102 7.70 1.86 4.54
CA GLY A 102 8.63 0.76 4.27
C GLY A 102 10.06 1.22 3.97
N GLY A 103 10.33 2.51 4.09
CA GLY A 103 11.67 3.10 4.00
C GLY A 103 12.09 3.50 2.59
N MET A 104 11.16 3.69 1.65
CA MET A 104 11.44 4.44 0.43
C MET A 104 11.43 5.94 0.76
N THR A 105 12.33 6.73 0.15
CA THR A 105 12.32 8.18 0.39
C THR A 105 11.05 8.79 -0.23
N PRO A 106 10.47 9.85 0.37
CA PRO A 106 9.29 10.50 -0.19
C PRO A 106 9.46 10.95 -1.64
N MET A 107 10.63 11.51 -1.97
CA MET A 107 10.98 11.91 -3.34
C MET A 107 10.91 10.74 -4.32
N MET A 108 11.52 9.60 -3.97
CA MET A 108 11.49 8.42 -4.84
C MET A 108 10.09 7.82 -4.96
N ALA A 109 9.38 7.66 -3.84
CA ALA A 109 8.06 7.04 -3.81
C ALA A 109 7.05 7.85 -4.64
N VAL A 110 6.95 9.15 -4.41
CA VAL A 110 5.99 10.02 -5.08
C VAL A 110 6.35 10.22 -6.55
N ALA A 111 7.62 10.50 -6.88
CA ALA A 111 8.03 10.69 -8.27
C ALA A 111 7.79 9.42 -9.09
N ARG A 112 8.22 8.26 -8.57
CA ARG A 112 8.07 6.98 -9.28
C ARG A 112 6.60 6.55 -9.38
N ALA A 113 5.80 6.75 -8.34
CA ALA A 113 4.37 6.45 -8.41
C ALA A 113 3.67 7.32 -9.46
N ASN A 114 4.01 8.59 -9.55
CA ASN A 114 3.45 9.50 -10.58
C ASN A 114 3.93 9.17 -12.00
N GLU A 115 5.15 8.65 -12.14
CA GLU A 115 5.63 8.10 -13.43
C GLU A 115 4.79 6.88 -13.86
N ILE A 116 4.43 5.99 -12.92
CA ILE A 116 3.68 4.75 -13.19
C ILE A 116 2.19 5.02 -13.40
N LEU A 117 1.58 5.83 -12.55
CA LEU A 117 0.14 6.15 -12.55
C LEU A 117 -0.09 7.67 -12.67
N PRO A 118 0.17 8.28 -13.83
CA PRO A 118 0.09 9.74 -13.99
C PRO A 118 -1.31 10.31 -13.81
N ASN A 119 -2.35 9.48 -13.80
CA ASN A 119 -3.75 9.88 -13.59
C ASN A 119 -4.22 9.76 -12.12
N HIS A 120 -3.37 9.29 -11.21
CA HIS A 120 -3.70 9.06 -9.78
C HIS A 120 -2.92 10.00 -8.85
N ARG A 121 -2.55 11.20 -9.33
CA ARG A 121 -1.64 12.12 -8.62
C ARG A 121 -2.18 12.56 -7.26
N ASP A 122 -3.50 12.74 -7.18
CA ASP A 122 -4.16 13.19 -5.95
C ASP A 122 -4.12 12.08 -4.90
N GLU A 123 -4.38 10.83 -5.28
CA GLU A 123 -4.27 9.64 -4.42
C GLU A 123 -2.83 9.47 -3.92
N ILE A 124 -1.85 9.58 -4.81
CA ILE A 124 -0.42 9.46 -4.49
C ILE A 124 -0.03 10.55 -3.48
N SER A 125 -0.45 11.79 -3.72
CA SER A 125 -0.16 12.93 -2.86
C SER A 125 -0.78 12.76 -1.47
N ARG A 126 -2.05 12.35 -1.41
CA ARG A 126 -2.71 12.01 -0.13
C ARG A 126 -1.98 10.89 0.59
N GLY A 127 -1.52 9.87 -0.12
CA GLY A 127 -0.79 8.75 0.46
C GLY A 127 0.50 9.18 1.14
N ALA A 128 1.26 10.08 0.49
CA ALA A 128 2.48 10.64 1.07
C ALA A 128 2.21 11.53 2.28
N ILE A 129 1.19 12.39 2.21
CA ILE A 129 0.81 13.27 3.34
C ILE A 129 0.34 12.42 4.53
N SER A 130 -0.45 11.37 4.29
CA SER A 130 -0.89 10.42 5.31
C SER A 130 0.27 9.63 5.95
N ALA A 131 1.40 9.50 5.25
CA ALA A 131 2.65 8.95 5.80
C ALA A 131 3.49 9.98 6.58
N GLY A 132 3.01 11.22 6.73
CA GLY A 132 3.68 12.29 7.47
C GLY A 132 4.65 13.13 6.64
N VAL A 133 4.60 13.05 5.31
CA VAL A 133 5.45 13.86 4.43
C VAL A 133 4.93 15.29 4.34
N ASP A 134 5.86 16.26 4.40
CA ASP A 134 5.54 17.67 4.20
C ASP A 134 4.95 17.92 2.79
N PRO A 135 3.82 18.63 2.66
CA PRO A 135 3.19 18.91 1.35
C PRO A 135 4.11 19.58 0.33
N SER A 136 5.08 20.38 0.76
CA SER A 136 6.06 21.00 -0.14
C SER A 136 6.96 19.97 -0.82
N VAL A 137 7.40 18.94 -0.08
CA VAL A 137 8.19 17.82 -0.59
C VAL A 137 7.36 16.96 -1.56
N VAL A 138 6.08 16.76 -1.26
CA VAL A 138 5.15 16.04 -2.15
C VAL A 138 4.97 16.79 -3.47
N THR A 139 4.87 18.11 -3.42
CA THR A 139 4.74 18.96 -4.61
C THR A 139 5.98 18.87 -5.49
N GLU A 140 7.17 18.98 -4.90
CA GLU A 140 8.45 18.86 -5.61
C GLU A 140 8.60 17.47 -6.25
N ALA A 141 8.30 16.41 -5.51
CA ALA A 141 8.40 15.04 -6.00
C ALA A 141 7.37 14.74 -7.11
N THR A 142 6.17 15.31 -7.02
CA THR A 142 5.15 15.20 -8.07
C THR A 142 5.63 15.87 -9.35
N ALA A 143 6.19 17.08 -9.27
CA ALA A 143 6.77 17.77 -10.42
C ALA A 143 7.92 16.96 -11.06
N ALA A 144 8.79 16.36 -10.24
CA ALA A 144 9.88 15.51 -10.70
C ALA A 144 9.37 14.26 -11.47
N GLY A 145 8.30 13.62 -11.00
CA GLY A 145 7.66 12.50 -11.70
C GLY A 145 7.06 12.90 -13.04
N ILE A 146 6.38 14.05 -13.10
CA ILE A 146 5.77 14.57 -14.34
C ILE A 146 6.83 14.88 -15.40
N ALA A 147 7.94 15.50 -15.01
CA ALA A 147 9.00 15.89 -15.94
C ALA A 147 9.60 14.69 -16.68
N LYS A 148 9.60 13.51 -16.07
CA LYS A 148 10.10 12.28 -16.68
C LYS A 148 9.09 11.55 -17.57
N THR A 149 7.79 11.77 -17.39
CA THR A 149 6.76 11.18 -18.27
C THR A 149 6.69 11.86 -19.65
N ILE A 150 7.25 13.06 -19.78
CA ILE A 150 7.19 13.89 -21.01
C ILE A 150 8.42 13.68 -21.92
N GLN A 151 9.42 12.91 -21.48
CA GLN A 151 10.63 12.58 -22.24
C GLN A 151 10.49 11.24 -22.97
#